data_AF-A0A7X0ML24-F1
#
_entry.id   AF-A0A7X0ML24-F1
#
_cell.length_a   1.000
_cell.length_b   1.000
_cell.length_c   1.000
_cell.angle_alpha   90.00
_cell.angle_beta   90.00
_cell.angle_gamma   90.00
#
_symmetry.space_group_name_H-M   'P 1'
#
loop_
_entity.id
_entity.type
_entity.pdbx_description
1 polymer ?
#
loop_
_entity_poly.entity_id
_entity_poly.type
_entity_poly.pdbx_seq_one_letter_code
_entity_poly.pdbx_strand_id
1 'polypeptide(L)'
;MIGKYVIINGSPVLFPDDILHADMVNCSQEVESAGFFAIFLDQEKKIQRLTCMGESTSLLVSSRPEIDQKIISSFLGLELST
;
A
#
# COMPACT_ATOMS: atom_id res chain seq x y z
N MET A 1 -9.55 -1.43 -8.22
CA MET A 1 -9.82 -1.63 -6.78
C MET A 1 -8.99 -0.62 -6.01
N ILE A 2 -9.55 0.04 -5.00
CA ILE A 2 -8.81 0.95 -4.12
C ILE A 2 -8.78 0.33 -2.73
N GLY A 3 -7.65 0.46 -2.04
CA GLY A 3 -7.49 0.07 -0.65
C GLY A 3 -6.45 0.94 0.04
N LYS A 4 -6.17 0.64 1.30
CA LYS A 4 -5.18 1.31 2.14
C LYS A 4 -4.04 0.38 2.50
N TYR A 5 -2.90 0.95 2.83
CA TYR A 5 -1.75 0.19 3.28
C TYR A 5 -0.93 0.93 4.34
N VAL A 6 -0.15 0.15 5.09
CA VAL A 6 0.99 0.61 5.90
C VAL A 6 2.21 -0.25 5.58
N ILE A 7 3.40 0.34 5.61
CA ILE A 7 4.68 -0.37 5.56
C ILE A 7 5.28 -0.34 6.97
N ILE A 8 5.45 -1.52 7.56
CA ILE A 8 5.99 -1.70 8.90
C ILE A 8 7.20 -2.63 8.79
N ASN A 9 8.38 -2.15 9.20
CA ASN A 9 9.64 -2.91 9.14
C ASN A 9 9.85 -3.58 7.76
N GLY A 10 9.68 -2.82 6.68
CA GLY A 10 9.82 -3.24 5.29
C GLY A 10 8.69 -4.12 4.76
N SER A 11 7.72 -4.49 5.59
CA SER A 11 6.62 -5.39 5.20
C SER A 11 5.32 -4.62 4.98
N PRO A 12 4.65 -4.79 3.83
CA PRO A 12 3.36 -4.15 3.59
C PRO A 12 2.21 -4.91 4.28
N VAL A 13 1.28 -4.15 4.84
CA VAL A 13 -0.04 -4.64 5.29
C VAL A 13 -1.09 -3.92 4.46
N LEU A 14 -1.87 -4.68 3.70
CA LEU A 14 -2.93 -4.16 2.82
C LEU A 14 -4.30 -4.41 3.46
N PHE A 15 -5.18 -3.41 3.41
CA PHE A 15 -6.50 -3.49 4.01
C PHE A 15 -7.54 -2.65 3.25
N PRO A 16 -8.84 -2.95 3.42
CA PRO A 16 -9.92 -2.18 2.78
C PRO A 16 -9.97 -0.71 3.21
N ASP A 17 -10.63 0.14 2.43
CA ASP A 17 -10.64 1.59 2.66
C ASP A 17 -11.43 2.04 3.89
N ASP A 18 -12.29 1.20 4.45
CA ASP A 18 -13.12 1.50 5.62
C ASP A 18 -12.35 1.37 6.94
N ILE A 19 -11.18 0.72 6.92
CA ILE A 19 -10.30 0.60 8.09
C ILE A 19 -9.37 1.82 8.19
N LEU A 20 -9.20 2.36 9.40
CA LEU A 20 -8.28 3.48 9.65
C LEU A 20 -6.83 2.96 9.73
N HIS A 21 -5.85 3.71 9.20
CA HIS A 21 -4.45 3.26 9.28
C HIS A 21 -3.96 3.07 10.72
N ALA A 22 -4.41 3.92 11.65
CA ALA A 22 -4.07 3.82 13.06
C ALA A 22 -4.56 2.53 13.73
N ASP A 23 -5.63 1.91 13.22
CA ASP A 23 -6.16 0.65 13.77
C ASP A 23 -5.30 -0.56 13.38
N MET A 24 -4.45 -0.41 12.36
CA MET A 24 -3.58 -1.48 11.85
C MET A 24 -2.17 -1.46 12.45
N VAL A 25 -1.90 -0.52 13.36
CA VAL A 25 -0.56 -0.28 13.91
C VAL A 25 -0.61 -0.33 15.43
N ASN A 26 0.27 -1.11 16.05
CA ASN A 26 0.48 -1.07 17.49
C ASN A 26 1.53 -0.01 17.87
N CYS A 27 1.45 0.56 19.07
CA CYS A 27 2.33 1.65 19.54
C CYS A 27 3.84 1.34 19.52
N SER A 28 4.25 0.08 19.37
CA SER A 28 5.66 -0.35 19.35
C SER A 28 6.23 -0.53 17.94
N GLN A 29 5.45 -0.30 16.89
CA GLN A 29 5.87 -0.53 15.51
C GLN A 29 6.25 0.79 14.84
N GLU A 30 7.40 0.80 14.17
CA GLU A 30 7.80 1.92 13.32
C GLU A 30 7.07 1.81 11.97
N VAL A 31 6.28 2.84 11.66
CA VAL A 31 5.60 2.94 10.35
C VAL A 31 6.47 3.77 9.44
N GLU A 32 6.98 3.15 8.38
CA GLU A 32 7.85 3.82 7.42
C GLU A 32 7.08 4.62 6.37
N SER A 33 5.91 4.11 5.97
CA SER A 33 5.00 4.79 5.04
C SER A 33 3.57 4.28 5.19
N ALA A 34 2.61 5.11 4.81
CA ALA A 34 1.20 4.78 4.84
C ALA A 34 0.44 5.55 3.76
N GLY A 35 -0.55 4.93 3.16
CA GLY A 35 -1.31 5.59 2.10
C GLY A 35 -2.41 4.74 1.51
N PHE A 36 -2.78 5.07 0.28
CA PHE A 36 -3.78 4.39 -0.51
C PHE A 36 -3.10 3.72 -1.70
N PHE A 37 -3.62 2.56 -2.10
CA PHE A 37 -3.20 1.90 -3.32
C PHE A 37 -4.38 1.69 -4.26
N ALA A 38 -4.12 1.75 -5.56
CA ALA A 38 -5.09 1.41 -6.59
C ALA A 38 -4.54 0.30 -7.49
N ILE A 39 -5.33 -0.76 -7.66
CA ILE A 39 -5.07 -1.85 -8.60
C ILE A 39 -5.92 -1.65 -9.84
N PHE A 40 -5.26 -1.59 -10.99
CA PHE A 40 -5.85 -1.58 -12.32
C PHE A 40 -5.70 -2.97 -12.94
N LEU A 41 -6.82 -3.54 -13.35
CA LEU A 41 -6.89 -4.86 -13.96
C LEU A 41 -7.03 -4.73 -15.47
N ASP A 42 -6.50 -5.69 -16.22
CA ASP A 42 -6.77 -5.83 -17.65
C ASP A 42 -8.15 -6.49 -17.91
N GLN A 43 -8.46 -6.75 -19.18
CA GLN A 43 -9.71 -7.40 -19.59
C GLN A 43 -9.84 -8.85 -19.07
N GLU A 44 -8.72 -9.51 -18.75
CA GLU A 44 -8.66 -10.87 -18.19
C GLU A 44 -8.68 -10.87 -16.65
N LYS A 45 -8.85 -9.70 -16.01
CA LYS A 45 -8.78 -9.49 -14.56
C LYS A 45 -7.39 -9.76 -13.96
N LYS A 46 -6.33 -9.71 -14.77
CA LYS A 46 -4.95 -9.74 -14.26
C LYS A 46 -4.52 -8.34 -13.85
N ILE A 47 -3.66 -8.25 -12.84
CA ILE A 47 -3.14 -6.96 -12.39
C ILE A 47 -2.20 -6.40 -13.45
N GLN A 48 -2.63 -5.32 -14.09
CA GLN A 48 -1.85 -4.60 -15.09
C GLN A 48 -0.98 -3.52 -14.44
N ARG A 49 -1.50 -2.84 -13.43
CA ARG A 49 -0.82 -1.73 -12.76
C ARG A 49 -1.26 -1.61 -11.31
N LEU A 50 -0.32 -1.27 -10.44
CA LEU A 50 -0.54 -0.85 -9.08
C LEU A 50 0.02 0.56 -8.90
N THR A 51 -0.69 1.45 -8.23
CA THR A 51 -0.18 2.79 -7.86
C THR A 51 -0.40 3.06 -6.38
N CYS A 52 0.59 3.68 -5.74
CA CYS A 52 0.52 4.11 -4.33
C CYS A 52 0.48 5.64 -4.26
N MET A 53 -0.31 6.20 -3.33
CA MET A 53 -0.51 7.64 -3.22
C MET A 53 -1.05 8.08 -1.86
N GLY A 54 -0.99 9.39 -1.61
CA GLY A 54 -1.68 10.05 -0.51
C GLY A 54 -0.90 10.07 0.80
N GLU A 55 -1.62 10.37 1.88
CA GLU A 55 -1.09 10.49 3.23
C GLU A 55 -2.10 9.92 4.22
N SER A 56 -1.61 9.22 5.24
CA SER A 56 -2.42 8.84 6.39
C SER A 56 -2.58 10.03 7.32
N THR A 57 -3.78 10.58 7.39
CA THR A 57 -4.11 11.65 8.35
C THR A 57 -4.13 11.16 9.79
N SER A 58 -4.40 9.87 10.01
CA SER A 58 -4.44 9.25 11.34
C SER A 58 -3.06 8.95 11.93
N LEU A 59 -2.05 8.73 11.07
CA LEU A 59 -0.67 8.47 11.48
C LEU A 59 0.26 9.65 11.22
N LEU A 60 -0.18 10.64 10.43
CA LEU A 60 0.65 11.75 9.94
C LEU A 60 1.90 11.25 9.19
N VAL A 61 1.72 10.17 8.42
CA VAL A 61 2.76 9.53 7.61
C VAL A 61 2.32 9.50 6.16
N SER A 62 3.17 9.98 5.27
CA SER A 62 2.89 10.05 3.83
C SER A 62 3.30 8.77 3.10
N SER A 63 2.63 8.51 1.97
CA SER A 63 3.04 7.50 0.99
C SER A 63 4.39 7.86 0.39
N ARG A 64 5.16 6.85 -0.01
CA ARG A 64 6.34 6.95 -0.89
C ARG A 64 6.03 6.25 -2.21
N PRO A 65 5.30 6.89 -3.15
CA PRO A 65 4.65 6.22 -4.29
C PRO A 65 5.53 5.21 -5.04
N GLU A 66 6.73 5.61 -5.43
CA GLU A 66 7.63 4.77 -6.21
C GLU A 66 8.21 3.59 -5.42
N ILE A 67 8.53 3.80 -4.14
CA ILE A 67 9.15 2.79 -3.27
C ILE A 67 8.07 1.81 -2.81
N ASP A 68 6.95 2.32 -2.32
CA ASP A 68 5.85 1.52 -1.78
C ASP A 68 5.20 0.67 -2.87
N GLN A 69 5.07 1.21 -4.10
CA GLN A 69 4.59 0.45 -5.25
C GLN A 69 5.49 -0.76 -5.52
N LYS A 70 6.82 -0.61 -5.44
CA LYS A 70 7.77 -1.72 -5.63
C LYS A 70 7.63 -2.76 -4.53
N ILE A 71 7.57 -2.34 -3.28
CA ILE A 71 7.42 -3.23 -2.11
C ILE A 71 6.12 -4.03 -2.22
N ILE A 72 5.00 -3.35 -2.46
CA ILE A 72 3.67 -3.98 -2.53
C ILE A 72 3.57 -4.88 -3.76
N SER A 73 4.12 -4.47 -4.90
CA SER A 73 4.12 -5.32 -6.11
C SER A 73 4.92 -6.60 -5.89
N SER A 74 6.09 -6.49 -5.26
CA SER A 74 6.89 -7.66 -4.88
C SER A 74 6.15 -8.57 -3.90
N PHE A 75 5.50 -8.01 -2.88
CA PHE A 75 4.70 -8.76 -1.91
C PHE A 75 3.53 -9.53 -2.56
N LEU A 76 2.89 -8.94 -3.58
CA LEU A 76 1.81 -9.57 -4.33
C LEU A 76 2.30 -10.54 -5.43
N GLY A 77 3.61 -10.71 -5.61
CA GLY A 77 4.18 -11.54 -6.68
C GLY A 77 3.97 -10.96 -8.08
N LEU A 78 3.84 -9.63 -8.19
CA LEU A 78 3.70 -8.93 -9.46
C LEU A 78 5.08 -8.62 -10.04
N GLU A 79 5.44 -9.33 -11.11
CA GLU A 79 6.55 -8.98 -11.97
C GLU A 79 6.13 -7.76 -12.80
N LEU A 80 6.27 -6.55 -12.24
CA LEU A 80 6.04 -5.32 -13.01
C LEU A 80 7.11 -5.25 -14.11
N SER A 81 6.69 -5.54 -15.33
CA SER A 81 7.55 -5.40 -16.52
C SER A 81 7.92 -3.92 -16.65
N THR A 82 9.20 -3.61 -16.51
CA THR A 82 9.77 -2.28 -16.80
C THR A 82 9.67 -1.93 -18.27
#